data_AF-A0A956PW86-F1
#
_entry.id   AF-A0A956PW86-F1
#
_cell.length_a   1.000
_cell.length_b   1.000
_cell.length_c   1.000
_cell.angle_alpha   90.00
_cell.angle_beta   90.00
_cell.angle_gamma   90.00
#
_symmetry.space_group_name_H-M   'P 1'
#
loop_
_entity.id
_entity.type
_entity.pdbx_description
1 polymer ?
#
loop_
_entity_poly.entity_id
_entity_poly.type
_entity_poly.pdbx_seq_one_letter_code
_entity_poly.pdbx_strand_id
1 'polypeptide(L)'
;MTHTIRTIAGSLLVLLLSLGSAQALTPVVSAGTGVTQYVCPMHATVTSDKPGDCTECGMALAAVKAAPAPMMVTEYTCPMHATVHSKTSGQCPECGMDLEAVQVAAMPAPVSSWICPMCSDVHSATAGSCPHCGMDLEEVKAPAASMEYSCPMHASERAMGPADCKICGMALTPSAKASTTTK
;
A
#
# COMPACT_ATOMS: atom_id res chain seq x y z
N MET A 1 -54.72 -76.10 40.13
CA MET A 1 -55.71 -75.34 40.94
C MET A 1 -54.96 -74.59 42.03
N THR A 2 -54.57 -73.34 41.76
CA THR A 2 -54.17 -72.34 42.77
C THR A 2 -54.35 -70.97 42.12
N HIS A 3 -55.27 -70.18 42.67
CA HIS A 3 -55.56 -68.80 42.33
C HIS A 3 -54.65 -67.86 43.13
N THR A 4 -54.16 -66.78 42.53
CA THR A 4 -53.85 -65.50 43.21
C THR A 4 -53.87 -64.36 42.18
N ILE A 5 -54.91 -63.51 42.17
CA ILE A 5 -54.97 -62.13 42.75
C ILE A 5 -54.19 -61.12 41.87
N ARG A 6 -54.89 -60.31 41.05
CA ARG A 6 -55.45 -58.95 41.31
C ARG A 6 -54.40 -57.82 41.34
N THR A 7 -54.82 -56.64 40.88
CA THR A 7 -54.25 -55.27 40.97
C THR A 7 -53.40 -54.81 39.77
N ILE A 8 -53.90 -53.93 38.88
CA ILE A 8 -54.24 -52.48 38.99
C ILE A 8 -53.00 -51.59 38.90
N ALA A 9 -53.16 -50.48 38.17
CA ALA A 9 -52.30 -49.31 38.00
C ALA A 9 -51.27 -49.48 36.88
N GLY A 10 -51.23 -48.63 35.86
CA GLY A 10 -51.73 -47.27 35.77
C GLY A 10 -50.60 -46.38 35.31
N SER A 11 -50.94 -45.47 34.41
CA SER A 11 -50.28 -44.18 34.24
C SER A 11 -48.90 -44.15 33.57
N LEU A 12 -48.95 -43.59 32.35
CA LEU A 12 -48.36 -42.27 32.04
C LEU A 12 -46.90 -42.27 31.56
N LEU A 13 -46.66 -41.41 30.55
CA LEU A 13 -45.37 -41.02 29.96
C LEU A 13 -44.78 -42.10 29.03
N VAL A 14 -44.53 -41.88 27.74
CA VAL A 14 -43.59 -40.92 27.14
C VAL A 14 -43.92 -40.90 25.63
N LEU A 15 -44.43 -39.80 25.08
CA LEU A 15 -43.69 -38.73 24.41
C LEU A 15 -43.17 -39.08 23.00
N LEU A 16 -43.79 -38.39 22.03
CA LEU A 16 -43.44 -38.16 20.63
C LEU A 16 -41.94 -38.00 20.36
N LEU A 17 -41.39 -38.67 19.33
CA LEU A 17 -40.21 -38.17 18.59
C LEU A 17 -40.28 -38.57 17.11
N SER A 18 -40.86 -37.67 16.34
CA SER A 18 -40.74 -37.54 14.89
C SER A 18 -39.29 -37.25 14.48
N LEU A 19 -38.66 -38.14 13.72
CA LEU A 19 -37.38 -37.90 13.04
C LEU A 19 -37.58 -36.93 11.85
N GLY A 20 -37.67 -35.64 12.14
CA GLY A 20 -37.51 -34.57 11.16
C GLY A 20 -36.02 -34.30 10.95
N SER A 21 -35.49 -34.67 9.79
CA SER A 21 -34.11 -34.36 9.40
C SER A 21 -34.00 -32.90 8.98
N ALA A 22 -33.60 -32.03 9.92
CA ALA A 22 -33.17 -30.67 9.62
C ALA A 22 -31.84 -30.72 8.86
N GLN A 23 -31.88 -30.42 7.56
CA GLN A 23 -30.69 -30.12 6.78
C GLN A 23 -30.18 -28.75 7.23
N ALA A 24 -29.15 -28.75 8.07
CA ALA A 24 -28.41 -27.54 8.41
C ALA A 24 -27.67 -27.05 7.16
N LEU A 25 -28.10 -25.91 6.63
CA LEU A 25 -27.32 -25.12 5.67
C LEU A 25 -26.09 -24.59 6.41
N THR A 26 -24.96 -25.27 6.26
CA THR A 26 -23.66 -24.74 6.69
C THR A 26 -23.35 -23.49 5.86
N PRO A 27 -23.03 -22.33 6.45
CA PRO A 27 -22.45 -21.25 5.70
C PRO A 27 -21.07 -21.70 5.20
N VAL A 28 -20.90 -21.81 3.89
CA VAL A 28 -19.58 -21.90 3.28
C VAL A 28 -18.90 -20.54 3.52
N VAL A 29 -18.04 -20.48 4.53
CA VAL A 29 -17.17 -19.32 4.72
C VAL A 29 -16.09 -19.47 3.66
N SER A 30 -16.34 -18.88 2.49
CA SER A 30 -15.36 -18.79 1.41
C SER A 30 -14.24 -17.87 1.88
N ALA A 31 -13.13 -18.46 2.28
CA ALA A 31 -11.91 -17.77 2.60
C ALA A 31 -11.33 -17.15 1.32
N GLY A 32 -11.72 -15.90 1.04
CA GLY A 32 -11.19 -15.10 -0.06
C GLY A 32 -9.93 -14.35 0.37
N THR A 33 -8.77 -14.87 0.01
CA THR A 33 -7.46 -14.22 0.11
C THR A 33 -7.35 -13.05 -0.87
N GLY A 34 -7.17 -11.83 -0.35
CA GLY A 34 -6.46 -10.73 -1.02
C GLY A 34 -7.26 -9.76 -1.89
N VAL A 35 -8.55 -10.00 -2.15
CA VAL A 35 -9.41 -9.05 -2.89
C VAL A 35 -10.25 -8.26 -1.90
N THR A 36 -10.12 -6.94 -1.94
CA THR A 36 -10.81 -6.03 -1.01
C THR A 36 -11.82 -5.14 -1.72
N GLN A 37 -11.78 -5.03 -3.06
CA GLN A 37 -12.75 -4.28 -3.84
C GLN A 37 -12.82 -4.83 -5.26
N TYR A 38 -13.99 -4.74 -5.89
CA TYR A 38 -14.22 -5.06 -7.29
C TYR A 38 -14.58 -3.78 -8.04
N VAL A 39 -14.00 -3.54 -9.20
CA VAL A 39 -14.20 -2.32 -9.99
C VAL A 39 -14.55 -2.69 -11.43
N CYS A 40 -15.50 -1.99 -12.05
CA CYS A 40 -15.82 -2.20 -13.46
C CYS A 40 -14.68 -1.68 -14.36
N PRO A 41 -14.14 -2.49 -15.30
CA PRO A 41 -13.07 -2.06 -16.20
C PRO A 41 -13.42 -0.86 -17.09
N MET A 42 -14.71 -0.62 -17.33
CA MET A 42 -15.21 0.48 -18.16
C MET A 42 -15.76 1.66 -17.33
N HIS A 43 -16.16 1.41 -16.08
CA HIS A 43 -16.80 2.40 -15.23
C HIS A 43 -16.13 2.40 -13.85
N ALA A 44 -15.05 3.17 -13.68
CA ALA A 44 -14.27 3.19 -12.45
C ALA A 44 -15.07 3.60 -11.19
N THR A 45 -16.21 4.28 -11.38
CA THR A 45 -17.14 4.66 -10.31
C THR A 45 -18.01 3.49 -9.82
N VAL A 46 -18.18 2.43 -10.62
CA VAL A 46 -18.94 1.25 -10.23
C VAL A 46 -18.02 0.30 -9.49
N THR A 47 -18.20 0.23 -8.17
CA THR A 47 -17.42 -0.62 -7.28
C THR A 47 -18.30 -1.50 -6.40
N SER A 48 -17.75 -2.60 -5.91
CA SER A 48 -18.47 -3.56 -5.06
C SER A 48 -17.50 -4.26 -4.10
N ASP A 49 -17.99 -4.60 -2.90
CA ASP A 49 -17.26 -5.46 -1.96
C ASP A 49 -17.33 -6.95 -2.33
N LYS A 50 -18.12 -7.29 -3.36
CA LYS A 50 -18.39 -8.67 -3.79
C LYS A 50 -18.18 -8.83 -5.29
N PRO A 51 -17.80 -10.03 -5.77
CA PRO A 51 -17.85 -10.33 -7.19
C PRO A 51 -19.24 -10.14 -7.76
N GLY A 52 -19.32 -9.82 -9.06
CA GLY A 52 -20.58 -9.67 -9.78
C GLY A 52 -20.39 -8.95 -11.10
N ASP A 53 -21.51 -8.64 -11.74
CA ASP A 53 -21.56 -7.89 -12.99
C ASP A 53 -21.84 -6.40 -12.73
N CYS A 54 -21.26 -5.53 -13.54
CA CYS A 54 -21.50 -4.10 -13.50
C CYS A 54 -22.96 -3.80 -13.86
N THR A 55 -23.66 -3.04 -13.02
CA THR A 55 -25.06 -2.65 -13.24
C THR A 55 -25.26 -1.75 -14.47
N GLU A 56 -24.19 -1.08 -14.92
CA GLU A 56 -24.24 -0.12 -16.03
C GLU A 56 -23.94 -0.75 -17.40
N CYS A 57 -22.97 -1.69 -17.49
CA CYS A 57 -22.59 -2.32 -18.76
C CYS A 57 -22.73 -3.85 -18.81
N GLY A 58 -23.06 -4.50 -17.69
CA GLY A 58 -23.20 -5.97 -17.63
C GLY A 58 -21.90 -6.76 -17.73
N MET A 59 -20.72 -6.11 -17.74
CA MET A 59 -19.43 -6.81 -17.69
C MET A 59 -19.06 -7.21 -16.26
N ALA A 60 -18.34 -8.32 -16.12
CA ALA A 60 -17.83 -8.78 -14.83
C ALA A 60 -16.90 -7.73 -14.18
N LEU A 61 -17.09 -7.48 -12.89
CA LEU A 61 -16.23 -6.60 -12.10
C LEU A 61 -14.86 -7.25 -11.86
N ALA A 62 -13.79 -6.49 -12.07
CA ALA A 62 -12.43 -6.97 -11.86
C ALA A 62 -12.05 -6.83 -10.38
N ALA A 63 -11.49 -7.90 -9.81
CA ALA A 63 -10.91 -7.88 -8.48
C ALA A 63 -9.69 -6.97 -8.44
N VAL A 64 -9.71 -5.97 -7.56
CA VAL A 64 -8.54 -5.13 -7.28
C VAL A 64 -8.11 -5.32 -5.83
N LYS A 65 -6.79 -5.35 -5.64
CA LYS A 65 -6.19 -5.27 -4.32
C LYS A 65 -6.34 -3.82 -3.84
N ALA A 66 -6.82 -3.61 -2.62
CA ALA A 66 -6.87 -2.26 -2.06
C ALA A 66 -5.48 -1.65 -2.14
N ALA A 67 -5.42 -0.43 -2.65
CA ALA A 67 -4.25 0.39 -2.47
C ALA A 67 -3.96 0.47 -0.96
N PRO A 68 -2.68 0.45 -0.56
CA PRO A 68 -2.33 0.69 0.83
C PRO A 68 -2.94 2.03 1.26
N ALA A 69 -3.55 2.05 2.45
CA ALA A 69 -4.12 3.27 2.99
C ALA A 69 -3.04 4.37 3.04
N PRO A 70 -3.35 5.61 2.64
CA PRO A 70 -2.40 6.70 2.71
C PRO A 70 -1.97 6.91 4.16
N MET A 71 -0.67 7.13 4.37
CA MET A 71 -0.16 7.51 5.69
C MET A 71 -0.28 9.02 5.82
N MET A 72 -0.88 9.48 6.91
CA MET A 72 -0.88 10.91 7.22
C MET A 72 0.51 11.31 7.70
N VAL A 73 1.14 12.25 7.00
CA VAL A 73 2.42 12.83 7.39
C VAL A 73 2.23 14.33 7.64
N THR A 74 3.01 14.87 8.56
CA THR A 74 3.07 16.31 8.77
C THR A 74 4.06 16.92 7.79
N GLU A 75 3.57 17.83 6.96
CA GLU A 75 4.37 18.68 6.10
C GLU A 75 4.21 20.14 6.55
N TYR A 76 5.15 21.00 6.21
CA TYR A 76 5.16 22.40 6.62
C TYR A 76 5.05 23.28 5.38
N THR A 77 4.08 24.20 5.38
CA THR A 77 3.81 25.10 4.24
C THR A 77 3.90 26.56 4.68
N CYS A 78 4.26 27.46 3.76
CA CYS A 78 4.23 28.89 4.04
C CYS A 78 2.84 29.48 3.69
N PRO A 79 2.17 30.22 4.59
CA PRO A 79 0.88 30.86 4.29
C PRO A 79 0.95 31.94 3.19
N MET A 80 2.15 32.47 2.93
CA MET A 80 2.37 33.49 1.90
C MET A 80 2.89 32.90 0.59
N HIS A 81 3.61 31.78 0.64
CA HIS A 81 4.25 31.15 -0.52
C HIS A 81 3.77 29.71 -0.63
N ALA A 82 2.67 29.52 -1.37
CA ALA A 82 2.05 28.20 -1.55
C ALA A 82 2.96 27.18 -2.26
N THR A 83 4.08 27.61 -2.84
CA THR A 83 5.10 26.75 -3.45
C THR A 83 6.15 26.28 -2.45
N VAL A 84 6.22 26.88 -1.26
CA VAL A 84 7.19 26.53 -0.23
C VAL A 84 6.61 25.43 0.65
N HIS A 85 7.18 24.23 0.51
CA HIS A 85 6.89 23.07 1.34
C HIS A 85 8.17 22.52 1.97
N SER A 86 8.06 21.97 3.18
CA SER A 86 9.19 21.41 3.92
C SER A 86 8.75 20.21 4.75
N LYS A 87 9.64 19.23 4.89
CA LYS A 87 9.43 18.08 5.80
C LYS A 87 9.70 18.41 7.27
N THR A 88 10.24 19.59 7.56
CA THR A 88 10.62 20.03 8.90
C THR A 88 10.06 21.41 9.22
N SER A 89 9.79 21.65 10.51
CA SER A 89 9.45 22.98 11.00
C SER A 89 10.59 23.97 10.80
N GLY A 90 10.26 25.25 10.77
CA GLY A 90 11.24 26.32 10.61
C GLY A 90 10.63 27.56 9.99
N GLN A 91 11.50 28.46 9.54
CA GLN A 91 11.11 29.69 8.85
C GLN A 91 11.11 29.48 7.33
N CYS A 92 10.18 30.13 6.66
CA CYS A 92 10.12 30.19 5.21
C CYS A 92 11.37 30.92 4.69
N PRO A 93 12.13 30.32 3.75
CA PRO A 93 13.33 30.96 3.19
C PRO A 93 13.00 32.18 2.32
N GLU A 94 11.76 32.33 1.86
CA GLU A 94 11.36 33.44 0.98
C GLU A 94 10.90 34.68 1.77
N CYS A 95 10.25 34.51 2.92
CA CYS A 95 9.71 35.64 3.71
C CYS A 95 10.05 35.65 5.20
N GLY A 96 10.76 34.64 5.72
CA GLY A 96 11.17 34.57 7.11
C GLY A 96 10.05 34.28 8.13
N MET A 97 8.81 34.10 7.68
CA MET A 97 7.70 33.71 8.57
C MET A 97 7.79 32.23 8.92
N ASP A 98 7.28 31.85 10.10
CA ASP A 98 7.20 30.44 10.50
C ASP A 98 6.31 29.64 9.54
N LEU A 99 6.76 28.43 9.20
CA LEU A 99 5.99 27.48 8.40
C LEU A 99 4.93 26.79 9.27
N GLU A 100 3.74 26.62 8.71
CA GLU A 100 2.60 26.01 9.38
C GLU A 100 2.51 24.52 9.07
N ALA A 101 2.24 23.72 10.11
CA ALA A 101 2.09 22.27 9.98
C ALA A 101 0.73 21.91 9.36
N VAL A 102 0.78 21.11 8.30
CA VAL A 102 -0.39 20.55 7.61
C VAL A 102 -0.28 19.03 7.58
N GLN A 103 -1.40 18.34 7.74
CA GLN A 103 -1.46 16.89 7.54
C GLN A 103 -1.75 16.60 6.08
N VAL A 104 -0.85 15.88 5.42
CA VAL A 104 -1.00 15.48 4.03
C VAL A 104 -1.01 13.95 3.93
N ALA A 105 -1.86 13.45 3.05
CA ALA A 105 -1.90 12.04 2.70
C ALA A 105 -0.68 11.72 1.83
N ALA A 106 0.31 11.03 2.41
CA ALA A 106 1.45 10.53 1.66
C ALA A 106 1.19 9.09 1.21
N MET A 107 1.45 8.84 -0.07
CA MET A 107 1.61 7.47 -0.54
C MET A 107 2.91 6.91 0.07
N PRO A 108 2.90 5.66 0.56
CA PRO A 108 4.13 5.03 1.04
C PRO A 108 5.14 4.98 -0.11
N ALA A 109 6.33 5.52 0.12
CA ALA A 109 7.42 5.46 -0.86
C ALA A 109 7.73 3.99 -1.18
N PRO A 110 7.94 3.62 -2.47
CA PRO A 110 8.32 2.26 -2.81
C PRO A 110 9.69 1.96 -2.20
N VAL A 111 9.75 0.91 -1.38
CA VAL A 111 10.97 0.50 -0.65
C VAL A 111 12.06 -0.10 -1.56
N SER A 112 11.68 -0.50 -2.78
CA SER A 112 12.55 -1.05 -3.82
C SER A 112 11.90 -0.78 -5.18
N SER A 113 12.65 -0.24 -6.13
CA SER A 113 12.19 -0.08 -7.52
C SER A 113 12.84 -1.14 -8.38
N TRP A 114 12.06 -1.98 -9.04
CA TRP A 114 12.55 -3.03 -9.92
C TRP A 114 12.59 -2.49 -11.35
N ILE A 115 13.73 -2.57 -12.02
CA ILE A 115 13.92 -1.99 -13.35
C ILE A 115 14.32 -3.09 -14.34
N CYS A 116 13.83 -3.00 -15.58
CA CYS A 116 14.28 -3.86 -16.67
C CYS A 116 15.48 -3.23 -17.40
N PRO A 117 16.67 -3.86 -17.41
CA PRO A 117 17.86 -3.29 -18.06
C PRO A 117 17.71 -3.13 -19.58
N MET A 118 16.82 -3.92 -20.19
CA MET A 118 16.57 -3.87 -21.63
C MET A 118 15.37 -2.98 -22.02
N CYS A 119 14.57 -2.55 -21.05
CA CYS A 119 13.38 -1.74 -21.30
C CYS A 119 13.33 -0.59 -20.30
N SER A 120 13.86 0.57 -20.70
CA SER A 120 13.95 1.79 -19.86
C SER A 120 12.61 2.21 -19.25
N ASP A 121 11.52 1.86 -19.94
CA ASP A 121 10.17 2.29 -19.58
C ASP A 121 9.47 1.31 -18.62
N VAL A 122 10.12 0.19 -18.29
CA VAL A 122 9.55 -0.84 -17.42
C VAL A 122 10.15 -0.75 -16.01
N HIS A 123 9.28 -0.35 -15.08
CA HIS A 123 9.56 -0.34 -13.64
C HIS A 123 8.42 -0.98 -12.85
N SER A 124 8.75 -1.68 -11.77
CA SER A 124 7.81 -2.42 -10.93
C SER A 124 8.10 -2.20 -9.44
N ALA A 125 7.05 -2.34 -8.62
CA ALA A 125 7.18 -2.35 -7.17
C ALA A 125 7.59 -3.74 -6.63
N THR A 126 7.48 -4.79 -7.44
CA THR A 126 7.79 -6.17 -7.04
C THR A 126 8.73 -6.85 -8.04
N ALA A 127 9.48 -7.83 -7.52
CA ALA A 127 10.25 -8.77 -8.33
C ALA A 127 9.37 -9.51 -9.33
N GLY A 128 9.96 -9.92 -10.46
CA GLY A 128 9.27 -10.72 -11.46
C GLY A 128 9.91 -10.58 -12.83
N SER A 129 9.28 -11.19 -13.82
CA SER A 129 9.71 -11.09 -15.22
C SER A 129 9.08 -9.88 -15.89
N CYS A 130 9.85 -9.20 -16.73
CA CYS A 130 9.42 -8.06 -17.51
C CYS A 130 8.30 -8.47 -18.49
N PRO A 131 7.13 -7.82 -18.49
CA PRO A 131 6.05 -8.14 -19.42
C PRO A 131 6.38 -7.78 -20.88
N HIS A 132 7.45 -7.00 -21.09
CA HIS A 132 7.83 -6.49 -22.40
C HIS A 132 8.88 -7.37 -23.11
N CYS A 133 9.86 -7.91 -22.38
CA CYS A 133 10.95 -8.72 -22.95
C CYS A 133 11.11 -10.11 -22.32
N GLY A 134 10.38 -10.42 -21.25
CA GLY A 134 10.42 -11.73 -20.58
C GLY A 134 11.64 -11.98 -19.69
N MET A 135 12.62 -11.08 -19.64
CA MET A 135 13.77 -11.18 -18.74
C MET A 135 13.40 -10.77 -17.31
N ASP A 136 14.12 -11.28 -16.33
CA ASP A 136 13.92 -10.94 -14.92
C ASP A 136 14.26 -9.48 -14.63
N LEU A 137 13.45 -8.84 -13.79
CA LEU A 137 13.67 -7.48 -13.33
C LEU A 137 14.76 -7.46 -12.26
N GLU A 138 15.60 -6.43 -12.29
CA GLU A 138 16.66 -6.23 -11.31
C GLU A 138 16.21 -5.27 -10.22
N GLU A 139 16.57 -5.57 -8.97
CA GLU A 139 16.25 -4.72 -7.84
C GLU A 139 17.17 -3.51 -7.82
N VAL A 140 16.57 -2.33 -7.87
CA VAL A 140 17.27 -1.08 -7.62
C VAL A 140 16.83 -0.60 -6.25
N LYS A 141 17.72 -0.77 -5.28
CA LYS A 141 17.50 -0.25 -3.94
C LYS A 141 17.38 1.26 -4.04
N ALA A 142 16.28 1.81 -3.50
CA ALA A 142 16.11 3.25 -3.42
C ALA A 142 17.38 3.85 -2.78
N PRO A 143 18.01 4.87 -3.39
CA PRO A 143 19.23 5.42 -2.84
C PRO A 143 18.95 5.89 -1.41
N ALA A 144 19.74 5.37 -0.47
CA ALA A 144 19.67 5.77 0.92
C ALA A 144 20.09 7.23 1.02
N ALA A 145 19.10 8.12 1.05
CA ALA A 145 19.22 9.57 1.13
C ALA A 145 20.01 10.24 -0.01
N SER A 146 19.39 11.27 -0.58
CA SER A 146 20.02 12.33 -1.36
C SER A 146 20.99 13.12 -0.49
N MET A 147 22.15 12.54 -0.18
CA MET A 147 23.24 13.24 0.50
C MET A 147 24.06 14.00 -0.54
N GLU A 148 24.46 15.22 -0.21
CA GLU A 148 25.28 16.06 -1.08
C GLU A 148 26.72 15.55 -1.10
N TYR A 149 27.26 15.37 -2.30
CA TYR A 149 28.65 15.02 -2.53
C TYR A 149 29.39 16.23 -3.09
N SER A 150 30.60 16.50 -2.62
CA SER A 150 31.42 17.61 -3.10
C SER A 150 32.86 17.20 -3.39
N CYS A 151 33.52 17.94 -4.28
CA CYS A 151 34.91 17.71 -4.64
C CYS A 151 35.83 18.39 -3.61
N PRO A 152 36.76 17.66 -2.97
CA PRO A 152 37.71 18.25 -2.01
C PRO A 152 38.58 19.36 -2.59
N MET A 153 38.80 19.36 -3.91
CA MET A 153 39.62 20.36 -4.61
C MET A 153 38.79 21.45 -5.28
N HIS A 154 37.53 21.16 -5.65
CA HIS A 154 36.65 22.09 -6.34
C HIS A 154 35.34 22.23 -5.57
N ALA A 155 35.34 23.06 -4.54
CA ALA A 155 34.20 23.23 -3.65
C ALA A 155 32.91 23.72 -4.33
N SER A 156 33.00 24.21 -5.58
CA SER A 156 31.85 24.56 -6.42
C SER A 156 31.16 23.34 -7.03
N GLU A 157 31.88 22.23 -7.21
CA GLU A 157 31.36 21.00 -7.79
C GLU A 157 30.62 20.20 -6.71
N ARG A 158 29.31 20.03 -6.92
CA ARG A 158 28.39 19.34 -6.03
C ARG A 158 27.46 18.44 -6.81
N ALA A 159 27.08 17.31 -6.23
CA ALA A 159 26.09 16.41 -6.80
C ALA A 159 25.19 15.81 -5.73
N MET A 160 23.97 15.47 -6.12
CA MET A 160 23.01 14.78 -5.26
C MET A 160 23.23 13.26 -5.39
N GLY A 161 24.39 12.79 -4.95
CA GLY A 161 24.80 11.38 -5.01
C GLY A 161 26.23 11.15 -5.52
N PRO A 162 26.69 9.89 -5.55
CA PRO A 162 28.00 9.52 -6.06
C PRO A 162 28.13 9.92 -7.53
N ALA A 163 29.17 10.69 -7.85
CA ALA A 163 29.46 11.13 -9.20
C ALA A 163 30.94 11.48 -9.34
N ASP A 164 31.41 11.59 -10.59
CA ASP A 164 32.73 12.08 -10.91
C ASP A 164 32.72 13.61 -11.06
N CYS A 165 33.70 14.28 -10.46
CA CYS A 165 33.90 15.72 -10.61
C CYS A 165 34.15 16.07 -12.08
N LYS A 166 33.36 17.00 -12.64
CA LYS A 166 33.50 17.41 -14.05
C LYS A 166 34.81 18.17 -14.33
N ILE A 167 35.44 18.70 -13.28
CA ILE A 167 36.68 19.50 -13.40
C ILE A 167 37.93 18.62 -13.35
N CYS A 168 38.04 17.71 -12.38
CA CYS A 168 39.25 16.89 -12.20
C CYS A 168 39.05 15.38 -12.43
N GLY A 169 37.83 14.93 -12.69
CA GLY A 169 37.52 13.51 -12.93
C GLY A 169 37.61 12.61 -11.71
N MET A 170 37.93 13.15 -10.52
CA MET A 170 37.94 12.36 -9.27
C MET A 170 36.53 12.18 -8.73
N ALA A 171 36.29 11.04 -8.09
CA ALA A 171 35.03 10.77 -7.39
C ALA A 171 34.75 11.83 -6.31
N LEU A 172 33.54 12.37 -6.31
CA LEU A 172 33.08 13.26 -5.25
C LEU A 172 32.95 12.48 -3.93
N THR A 173 33.18 13.16 -2.81
CA THR A 173 33.08 12.56 -1.47
C THR A 173 31.85 13.05 -0.74
N PRO A 174 31.24 12.26 0.17
CA PRO A 174 30.08 12.68 0.95
C PRO A 174 30.43 13.89 1.81
N SER A 175 29.65 14.97 1.70
CA SER A 175 29.80 16.14 2.55
C SER A 175 28.98 15.92 3.83
N ALA A 176 29.64 15.86 4.99
CA ALA A 176 28.99 15.69 6.30
C ALA A 176 28.19 16.93 6.79
N LYS A 177 27.95 17.92 5.92
CA LYS A 177 27.15 19.08 6.27
C LYS A 177 25.71 18.85 5.84
N ALA A 178 24.84 18.61 6.82
CA ALA A 178 23.41 18.84 6.66
C ALA A 178 23.21 20.25 6.06
N SER A 179 22.43 20.31 4.99
CA SER A 179 22.09 21.51 4.24
C SER A 179 21.52 22.61 5.15
N THR A 180 22.37 23.43 5.76
CA THR A 180 22.02 24.74 6.30
C THR A 180 22.34 25.78 5.24
N THR A 181 21.39 26.00 4.34
CA THR A 181 21.39 27.16 3.45
C THR A 181 20.98 28.38 4.27
N THR A 182 21.98 29.09 4.78
CA THR A 182 21.85 30.46 5.29
C THR A 182 22.05 31.42 4.12
N LYS A 183 21.02 32.20 3.79
CA LYS A 183 21.18 33.55 3.24
C LYS A 183 20.09 34.44 3.81
#